data_AF-A0A7L9BQN7-F1
#
_entry.id   AF-A0A7L9BQN7-F1
#
_cell.length_a   1.000
_cell.length_b   1.000
_cell.length_c   1.000
_cell.angle_alpha   90.00
_cell.angle_beta   90.00
_cell.angle_gamma   90.00
#
_symmetry.space_group_name_H-M   'P 1'
#
loop_
_entity.id
_entity.type
_entity.pdbx_description
1 polymer ?
#
loop_
_entity_poly.entity_id
_entity_poly.type
_entity_poly.pdbx_seq_one_letter_code
_entity_poly.pdbx_strand_id
1 'polypeptide(L)'
;MSPGPDQQPASATCVVLCPAGIEPGAELLAALTRPDLDLVHCRHELIALAEVCRRGRRGRNGLILLLVHPTRQPSAAELVRTVERYAPRTVVWMFDDGASPRLRAVQPADVEGWVIAAEGSGRPGLALGVPTGPTPPVGVERAKARLDDRICEVVTKPAAGGILGTTRDAEDGQSGDIGQVLTSEELSMLLADGEEPKHNEG
;
A
#
# COMPACT_ATOMS: atom_id res chain seq x y z
N MET A 1 18.80 13.93 36.99
CA MET A 1 18.59 13.94 35.52
C MET A 1 17.61 12.83 35.21
N SER A 2 16.32 13.14 35.14
CA SER A 2 15.29 12.16 34.80
C SER A 2 15.31 11.94 33.29
N PRO A 3 15.23 10.69 32.79
CA PRO A 3 15.06 10.44 31.36
C PRO A 3 13.80 11.18 30.89
N GLY A 4 13.95 11.98 29.83
CA GLY A 4 12.85 12.74 29.24
C GLY A 4 11.73 11.80 28.74
N PRO A 5 10.51 12.32 28.58
CA PRO A 5 9.33 11.54 28.26
C PRO A 5 9.58 10.60 27.07
N ASP A 6 9.18 9.35 27.28
CA ASP A 6 9.33 8.19 26.42
C ASP A 6 9.26 8.52 24.92
N GLN A 7 10.43 8.54 24.26
CA GLN A 7 10.48 8.41 22.81
C GLN A 7 10.05 6.99 22.47
N GLN A 8 8.74 6.81 22.31
CA GLN A 8 8.18 5.56 21.85
C GLN A 8 8.82 5.24 20.48
N PRO A 9 9.49 4.09 20.34
CA PRO A 9 10.21 3.77 19.12
C PRO A 9 9.22 3.78 17.95
N ALA A 10 9.58 4.48 16.87
CA ALA A 10 8.76 4.56 15.68
C ALA A 10 8.56 3.13 15.13
N SER A 11 7.33 2.62 15.22
CA SER A 11 6.99 1.29 14.75
C SER A 11 7.02 1.26 13.22
N ALA A 12 7.82 0.38 12.62
CA ALA A 12 7.80 0.18 11.19
C ALA A 12 6.58 -0.70 10.80
N THR A 13 6.12 -0.55 9.56
CA THR A 13 5.16 -1.48 8.96
C THR A 13 5.85 -2.28 7.86
N CYS A 14 5.61 -3.57 7.81
CA CYS A 14 5.91 -4.40 6.65
C CYS A 14 4.62 -5.02 6.07
N VAL A 15 4.33 -4.69 4.82
CA VAL A 15 3.28 -5.32 4.01
C VAL A 15 3.92 -6.48 3.25
N VAL A 16 3.51 -7.70 3.56
CA VAL A 16 4.03 -8.93 2.95
C VAL A 16 3.08 -9.39 1.87
N LEU A 17 3.56 -9.47 0.63
CA LEU A 17 2.80 -10.01 -0.49
C LEU A 17 3.30 -11.42 -0.83
N CYS A 18 2.45 -12.41 -0.56
CA CYS A 18 2.71 -13.82 -0.88
C CYS A 18 1.93 -14.26 -2.13
N PRO A 19 2.55 -15.03 -3.04
CA PRO A 19 1.83 -15.64 -4.15
C PRO A 19 0.78 -16.64 -3.63
N ALA A 20 -0.30 -16.82 -4.39
CA ALA A 20 -1.33 -17.78 -4.03
C ALA A 20 -0.76 -19.21 -3.92
N GLY A 21 -1.11 -19.90 -2.83
CA GLY A 21 -0.68 -21.28 -2.57
C GLY A 21 0.77 -21.43 -2.10
N ILE A 22 1.48 -20.32 -1.85
CA ILE A 22 2.83 -20.32 -1.30
C ILE A 22 2.80 -19.68 0.08
N GLU A 23 3.14 -20.48 1.09
CA GLU A 23 3.33 -19.98 2.44
C GLU A 23 4.77 -19.48 2.61
N PRO A 24 4.98 -18.32 3.26
CA PRO A 24 6.32 -17.84 3.56
C PRO A 24 7.04 -18.82 4.50
N GLY A 25 8.33 -19.04 4.27
CA GLY A 25 9.12 -19.95 5.10
C GLY A 25 9.09 -19.57 6.58
N ALA A 26 9.06 -20.55 7.48
CA ALA A 26 9.01 -20.34 8.92
C ALA A 26 10.17 -19.46 9.43
N GLU A 27 11.35 -19.58 8.80
CA GLU A 27 12.52 -18.74 9.08
C GLU A 27 12.24 -17.26 8.79
N LEU A 28 11.61 -16.94 7.65
CA LEU A 28 11.23 -15.58 7.30
C LEU A 28 10.19 -15.02 8.27
N LEU A 29 9.17 -15.79 8.60
CA LEU A 29 8.15 -15.39 9.57
C LEU A 29 8.75 -15.13 10.95
N ALA A 30 9.69 -15.97 11.39
CA ALA A 30 10.42 -15.76 12.64
C ALA A 30 11.23 -14.46 12.61
N ALA A 31 11.94 -14.19 11.51
CA ALA A 31 12.72 -12.96 11.34
C ALA A 31 11.85 -11.68 11.31
N LEU A 32 10.64 -11.79 10.77
CA LEU A 32 9.67 -10.69 10.72
C LEU A 32 8.92 -10.50 12.06
N THR A 33 8.92 -11.49 12.94
CA THR A 33 8.22 -11.40 14.24
C THR A 33 9.02 -10.55 15.22
N ARG A 34 8.88 -9.23 15.14
CA ARG A 34 9.52 -8.26 16.04
C ARG A 34 8.49 -7.35 16.71
N PRO A 35 8.75 -6.86 17.94
CA PRO A 35 7.80 -6.01 18.66
C PRO A 35 7.66 -4.60 18.04
N ASP A 36 8.65 -4.15 17.28
CA ASP A 36 8.71 -2.85 16.61
C ASP A 36 8.24 -2.87 15.15
N LEU A 37 7.71 -4.02 14.69
CA LEU A 37 7.29 -4.23 13.30
C LEU A 37 5.84 -4.71 13.24
N ASP A 38 4.96 -3.89 12.66
CA ASP A 38 3.59 -4.30 12.33
C ASP A 38 3.57 -5.02 10.99
N LEU A 39 2.98 -6.22 10.96
CA LEU A 39 2.95 -7.09 9.78
C LEU A 39 1.55 -7.18 9.18
N VAL A 40 1.44 -6.93 7.88
CA VAL A 40 0.20 -7.12 7.11
C VAL A 40 0.42 -8.14 6.02
N HIS A 41 -0.27 -9.27 6.10
CA HIS A 41 -0.21 -10.31 5.07
C HIS A 41 -1.24 -10.04 3.98
N CYS A 42 -0.77 -9.98 2.73
CA CYS A 42 -1.58 -9.78 1.55
C CYS A 42 -1.38 -10.97 0.60
N ARG A 43 -2.48 -11.46 0.03
CA ARG A 43 -2.48 -12.51 -1.01
C ARG A 43 -2.72 -11.96 -2.42
N HIS A 44 -3.01 -10.66 -2.53
CA HIS A 44 -3.37 -10.00 -3.78
C HIS A 44 -2.63 -8.67 -3.91
N GLU A 45 -2.11 -8.40 -5.10
CA GLU A 45 -1.26 -7.24 -5.41
C GLU A 45 -2.00 -5.91 -5.17
N LEU A 46 -3.24 -5.79 -5.64
CA LEU A 46 -4.09 -4.61 -5.41
C LEU A 46 -4.34 -4.30 -3.94
N ILE A 47 -4.49 -5.34 -3.10
CA ILE A 47 -4.69 -5.19 -1.66
C ILE A 47 -3.38 -4.68 -1.03
N ALA A 48 -2.24 -5.27 -1.39
CA ALA A 48 -0.94 -4.82 -0.92
C ALA A 48 -0.68 -3.35 -1.30
N LEU A 49 -1.00 -2.96 -2.54
CA LEU A 49 -0.89 -1.56 -2.98
C LEU A 49 -1.79 -0.63 -2.19
N ALA A 50 -3.05 -1.02 -1.96
CA ALA A 50 -3.99 -0.23 -1.17
C ALA A 50 -3.48 -0.03 0.26
N GLU A 51 -2.94 -1.08 0.88
CA GLU A 51 -2.32 -1.02 2.21
C GLU A 51 -1.11 -0.10 2.26
N VAL A 52 -0.21 -0.24 1.28
CA VAL A 52 0.96 0.65 1.14
C VAL A 52 0.53 2.10 0.99
N CYS A 53 -0.43 2.39 0.11
CA CYS A 53 -0.95 3.75 -0.08
C CYS A 53 -1.63 4.30 1.19
N ARG A 54 -2.47 3.48 1.83
CA ARG A 54 -3.20 3.85 3.05
C ARG A 54 -2.25 4.21 4.18
N ARG A 55 -1.19 3.43 4.38
CA ARG A 55 -0.21 3.64 5.45
C ARG A 55 0.80 4.72 5.11
N GLY A 56 1.23 4.81 3.85
CA GLY A 56 2.13 5.87 3.38
C GLY A 56 1.55 7.27 3.58
N ARG A 57 0.22 7.42 3.55
CA ARG A 57 -0.47 8.69 3.87
C ARG A 57 -0.52 9.01 5.36
N ARG A 58 -0.44 8.01 6.25
CA ARG A 58 -0.62 8.18 7.71
C ARG A 58 0.63 8.63 8.46
N GLY A 59 1.80 8.69 7.82
CA GLY A 59 2.93 9.45 8.35
C GLY A 59 4.25 8.69 8.48
N ARG A 60 5.09 9.19 9.40
CA ARG A 60 6.57 9.11 9.45
C ARG A 60 7.18 7.73 9.69
N ASN A 61 6.35 6.71 9.88
CA ASN A 61 6.82 5.38 10.19
C ASN A 61 7.44 4.74 8.94
N GLY A 62 8.51 3.96 9.13
CA GLY A 62 9.12 3.21 8.04
C GLY A 62 8.08 2.26 7.43
N LEU A 63 7.92 2.30 6.10
CA LEU A 63 7.02 1.42 5.36
C LEU A 63 7.83 0.52 4.43
N ILE A 64 7.62 -0.77 4.57
CA ILE A 64 8.30 -1.81 3.80
C ILE A 64 7.24 -2.58 3.01
N LEU A 65 7.48 -2.81 1.73
CA LEU A 65 6.78 -3.81 0.93
C LEU A 65 7.72 -4.99 0.73
N LEU A 66 7.34 -6.16 1.22
CA LEU A 66 8.09 -7.40 1.07
C LEU A 66 7.42 -8.31 0.04
N LEU A 67 8.10 -8.57 -1.07
CA LEU A 67 7.65 -9.48 -2.11
C LEU A 67 8.23 -10.88 -1.88
N VAL A 68 7.37 -11.88 -1.66
CA VAL A 68 7.78 -13.27 -1.51
C VAL A 68 7.73 -13.96 -2.88
N HIS A 69 8.87 -14.48 -3.35
CA HIS A 69 9.04 -15.07 -4.69
C HIS A 69 8.44 -14.21 -5.83
N PRO A 70 9.00 -13.02 -6.10
CA PRO A 70 8.44 -12.08 -7.08
C PRO A 70 8.34 -12.66 -8.49
N THR A 71 9.21 -13.61 -8.87
CA THR A 71 9.16 -14.30 -10.17
C THR A 71 7.92 -15.18 -10.36
N ARG A 72 7.22 -15.51 -9.27
CA ARG A 72 5.95 -16.26 -9.30
C ARG A 72 4.72 -15.36 -9.27
N GLN A 73 4.90 -14.04 -9.21
CA GLN A 73 3.83 -13.06 -9.19
C GLN A 73 3.78 -12.36 -10.55
N PRO A 74 2.66 -12.48 -11.30
CA PRO A 74 2.60 -11.98 -12.66
C PRO A 74 2.75 -10.46 -12.77
N SER A 75 2.34 -9.71 -11.74
CA SER A 75 2.35 -8.24 -11.78
C SER A 75 3.29 -7.62 -10.75
N ALA A 76 4.30 -8.36 -10.26
CA ALA A 76 5.30 -7.82 -9.32
C ALA A 76 6.02 -6.58 -9.88
N ALA A 77 6.40 -6.58 -11.15
CA ALA A 77 7.08 -5.45 -11.78
C ALA A 77 6.19 -4.20 -11.83
N GLU A 78 4.92 -4.38 -12.22
CA GLU A 78 3.94 -3.31 -12.26
C GLU A 78 3.64 -2.77 -10.86
N LEU A 79 3.52 -3.66 -9.87
CA LEU A 79 3.30 -3.28 -8.48
C LEU A 79 4.45 -2.42 -7.95
N VAL A 80 5.72 -2.79 -8.18
CA VAL A 80 6.87 -1.99 -7.72
C VAL A 80 6.87 -0.60 -8.36
N ARG A 81 6.68 -0.50 -9.67
CA ARG A 81 6.59 0.78 -10.38
C ARG A 81 5.44 1.65 -9.86
N THR A 82 4.32 1.00 -9.53
CA THR A 82 3.13 1.68 -8.99
C THR A 82 3.38 2.18 -7.56
N VAL A 83 4.04 1.38 -6.73
CA VAL A 83 4.44 1.77 -5.37
C VAL A 83 5.45 2.91 -5.40
N GLU A 84 6.44 2.87 -6.29
CA GLU A 84 7.39 3.97 -6.49
C GLU A 84 6.67 5.27 -6.85
N ARG A 85 5.66 5.20 -7.72
CA ARG A 85 4.84 6.35 -8.13
C ARG A 85 3.98 6.91 -6.99
N TYR A 86 3.25 6.07 -6.27
CA TYR A 86 2.21 6.50 -5.33
C TYR A 86 2.67 6.54 -3.86
N ALA A 87 3.74 5.84 -3.52
CA ALA A 87 4.29 5.75 -2.18
C ALA A 87 5.84 5.68 -2.21
N PRO A 88 6.53 6.71 -2.74
CA PRO A 88 7.99 6.70 -3.02
C PRO A 88 8.87 6.54 -1.77
N ARG A 89 8.30 6.71 -0.57
CA ARG A 89 9.01 6.49 0.70
C ARG A 89 9.00 5.02 1.14
N THR A 90 8.29 4.17 0.43
CA THR A 90 8.21 2.73 0.72
C THR A 90 9.49 2.05 0.24
N VAL A 91 10.14 1.33 1.13
CA VAL A 91 11.29 0.50 0.75
C VAL A 91 10.78 -0.86 0.29
N VAL A 92 11.20 -1.29 -0.90
CA VAL A 92 10.79 -2.59 -1.45
C VAL A 92 11.89 -3.62 -1.24
N TRP A 93 11.52 -4.72 -0.59
CA TRP A 93 12.37 -5.87 -0.35
C TRP A 93 11.77 -7.09 -1.05
N MET A 94 12.63 -8.06 -1.36
CA MET A 94 12.17 -9.36 -1.80
C MET A 94 12.84 -10.49 -1.05
N PHE A 95 12.08 -11.55 -0.88
CA PHE A 95 12.53 -12.83 -0.37
C PHE A 95 12.42 -13.88 -1.47
N ASP A 96 13.52 -14.57 -1.75
CA ASP A 96 13.54 -15.73 -2.63
C ASP A 96 14.41 -16.84 -2.03
N ASP A 97 13.81 -17.99 -1.77
CA ASP A 97 14.46 -19.14 -1.12
C ASP A 97 15.60 -19.72 -1.98
N GLY A 98 15.53 -19.54 -3.30
CA GLY A 98 16.56 -19.96 -4.24
C GLY A 98 17.72 -18.97 -4.41
N ALA A 99 17.63 -17.77 -3.82
CA ALA A 99 18.64 -16.72 -3.98
C ALA A 99 19.64 -16.67 -2.81
N SER A 100 20.83 -16.14 -3.09
CA SER A 100 21.84 -15.83 -2.07
C SER A 100 22.36 -14.40 -2.27
N PRO A 101 22.04 -13.44 -1.38
CA PRO A 101 21.23 -13.59 -0.16
C PRO A 101 19.74 -13.81 -0.45
N ARG A 102 19.05 -14.54 0.44
CA ARG A 102 17.61 -14.86 0.32
C ARG A 102 16.72 -13.63 0.45
N LEU A 103 17.07 -12.72 1.36
CA LEU A 103 16.34 -11.48 1.63
C LEU A 103 17.22 -10.30 1.21
N ARG A 104 16.74 -9.49 0.27
CA ARG A 104 17.47 -8.29 -0.19
C ARG A 104 16.54 -7.18 -0.70
N ALA A 105 17.08 -5.98 -0.78
CA ALA A 105 16.41 -4.86 -1.44
C ALA A 105 16.23 -5.14 -2.94
N VAL A 106 15.07 -4.76 -3.47
CA VAL A 106 14.77 -4.84 -4.91
C VAL A 106 15.60 -3.77 -5.64
N GLN A 107 16.24 -4.18 -6.74
CA GLN A 107 17.00 -3.32 -7.65
C GLN A 107 16.25 -3.13 -8.97
N PRO A 108 16.52 -2.05 -9.73
CA PRO A 108 15.89 -1.85 -11.04
C PRO A 108 16.06 -3.03 -12.01
N ALA A 109 17.24 -3.64 -12.03
CA ALA A 109 17.53 -4.82 -12.86
C ALA A 109 16.67 -6.04 -12.51
N ASP A 110 16.22 -6.17 -11.26
CA ASP A 110 15.31 -7.25 -10.87
C ASP A 110 13.93 -7.05 -11.51
N VAL A 111 13.44 -5.81 -11.49
CA VAL A 111 12.14 -5.42 -12.06
C VAL A 111 12.10 -5.69 -13.56
N GLU A 112 13.18 -5.40 -14.26
CA GLU A 112 13.33 -5.71 -15.70
C GLU A 112 13.30 -7.22 -15.96
N GLY A 113 14.00 -8.00 -15.13
CA GLY A 113 14.04 -9.46 -15.25
C GLY A 113 12.67 -10.13 -15.06
N TRP A 114 11.78 -9.53 -14.26
CA TRP A 114 10.44 -10.08 -14.02
C TRP A 114 9.49 -9.93 -15.22
N VAL A 115 9.65 -8.87 -16.02
CA VAL A 115 8.82 -8.63 -17.22
C VAL A 115 9.05 -9.73 -18.26
N ILE A 116 10.32 -10.10 -18.48
CA ILE A 116 10.71 -11.12 -19.45
C ILE A 116 10.13 -12.49 -19.08
N ALA A 117 10.12 -12.82 -17.79
CA ALA A 117 9.57 -14.08 -17.29
C ALA A 117 8.05 -14.19 -17.49
N ALA A 118 7.32 -13.08 -17.39
CA ALA A 118 5.87 -13.04 -17.61
C ALA A 118 5.50 -13.28 -19.08
N GLU A 119 6.27 -12.72 -20.02
CA GLU A 119 6.03 -12.86 -21.47
C GLU A 119 6.28 -14.29 -21.96
N GLY A 120 7.26 -15.00 -21.38
CA GLY A 120 7.55 -16.40 -21.71
C GLY A 120 6.50 -17.41 -21.23
N SER A 121 5.58 -17.01 -20.35
CA SER A 121 4.59 -17.88 -19.71
C SER A 121 3.41 -18.26 -20.62
N GLY A 122 3.26 -17.62 -21.80
CA GLY A 122 2.24 -18.01 -22.80
C GLY A 122 0.78 -17.84 -22.33
N ARG A 123 0.54 -17.30 -21.13
CA ARG A 123 -0.79 -16.83 -20.75
C ARG A 123 -1.07 -15.57 -21.55
N PRO A 124 -2.13 -15.53 -22.38
CA PRO A 124 -2.52 -14.32 -23.08
C PRO A 124 -2.82 -13.28 -22.00
N GLY A 125 -1.90 -12.32 -21.86
CA GLY A 125 -1.98 -11.29 -20.85
C GLY A 125 -3.33 -10.60 -20.96
N LEU A 126 -3.86 -10.20 -19.81
CA LEU A 126 -4.90 -9.19 -19.73
C LEU A 126 -4.31 -7.92 -20.34
N ALA A 127 -4.28 -7.84 -21.67
CA ALA A 127 -4.21 -6.60 -22.37
C ALA A 127 -5.43 -5.83 -21.87
N LEU A 128 -5.21 -4.95 -20.90
CA LEU A 128 -5.99 -3.74 -20.73
C LEU A 128 -5.84 -2.99 -22.05
N GLY A 129 -6.52 -3.49 -23.08
CA GLY A 129 -6.75 -2.76 -24.30
C GLY A 129 -7.49 -1.53 -23.84
N VAL A 130 -6.78 -0.41 -23.77
CA VAL A 130 -7.40 0.91 -23.64
C VAL A 130 -8.44 0.96 -24.74
N PRO A 131 -9.74 0.89 -24.43
CA PRO A 131 -10.75 0.90 -25.47
C PRO A 131 -10.72 2.30 -26.07
N THR A 132 -10.09 2.46 -27.23
CA THR A 132 -10.11 3.70 -28.03
C THR A 132 -11.47 3.92 -28.71
N GLY A 133 -12.55 3.44 -28.09
CA GLY A 133 -13.92 3.66 -28.55
C GLY A 133 -14.49 4.95 -27.97
N PRO A 134 -15.34 5.67 -28.72
CA PRO A 134 -16.01 6.87 -28.23
C PRO A 134 -16.87 6.52 -27.01
N THR A 135 -16.51 7.10 -25.86
CA THR A 135 -17.15 6.89 -24.57
C THR A 135 -18.61 7.33 -24.65
N PRO A 136 -19.61 6.43 -24.48
CA PRO A 136 -20.99 6.87 -24.25
C PRO A 136 -21.08 7.60 -22.90
N PRO A 137 -22.00 8.56 -22.72
CA PRO A 137 -22.20 9.24 -21.45
C PRO A 137 -22.78 8.24 -20.42
N VAL A 138 -21.89 7.68 -19.59
CA VAL A 138 -22.27 6.78 -18.50
C VAL A 138 -22.71 7.62 -17.31
N GLY A 139 -23.99 7.50 -16.95
CA GLY A 139 -24.52 8.00 -15.68
C GLY A 139 -23.76 7.36 -14.52
N VAL A 140 -23.19 8.20 -13.65
CA VAL A 140 -22.35 7.79 -12.53
C VAL A 140 -23.24 7.26 -11.40
N GLU A 141 -23.77 6.06 -11.56
CA GLU A 141 -24.41 5.37 -10.44
C GLU A 141 -23.29 4.80 -9.55
N ARG A 142 -23.09 5.44 -8.39
CA ARG A 142 -22.14 5.03 -7.35
C ARG A 142 -22.52 3.64 -6.82
N ALA A 143 -22.07 2.60 -7.49
CA ALA A 143 -22.02 1.26 -6.92
C ALA A 143 -21.02 1.29 -5.76
N LYS A 144 -21.52 1.33 -4.52
CA LYS A 144 -20.75 1.01 -3.32
C LYS A 144 -20.37 -0.46 -3.40
N ALA A 145 -19.27 -0.77 -4.10
CA ALA A 145 -18.60 -2.05 -3.96
C ALA A 145 -18.14 -2.14 -2.50
N ARG A 146 -18.93 -2.83 -1.68
CA ARG A 146 -18.49 -3.32 -0.38
C ARG A 146 -17.45 -4.40 -0.68
N LEU A 147 -16.19 -3.98 -0.79
CA LEU A 147 -15.06 -4.89 -0.75
C LEU A 147 -15.19 -5.62 0.59
N ASP A 148 -15.45 -6.93 0.54
CA ASP A 148 -15.58 -7.76 1.73
C ASP A 148 -14.36 -7.52 2.63
N ASP A 149 -14.59 -6.92 3.80
CA ASP A 149 -13.59 -6.53 4.79
C ASP A 149 -12.88 -7.75 5.44
N ARG A 150 -13.09 -8.95 4.86
CA ARG A 150 -12.61 -10.25 5.36
C ARG A 150 -11.42 -10.80 4.59
N ILE A 151 -10.96 -10.15 3.51
CA ILE A 151 -9.88 -10.71 2.66
C ILE A 151 -8.48 -10.42 3.22
N CYS A 152 -8.35 -9.52 4.19
CA CYS A 152 -7.12 -9.37 4.96
C CYS A 152 -7.33 -9.99 6.34
N GLU A 153 -6.79 -11.19 6.55
CA GLU A 153 -6.50 -11.62 7.91
C GLU A 153 -5.35 -10.74 8.41
N VAL A 154 -5.72 -9.60 9.00
CA VAL A 154 -4.78 -8.79 9.75
C VAL A 154 -4.46 -9.62 10.98
N VAL A 155 -3.39 -10.40 10.90
CA VAL A 155 -2.79 -11.08 12.05
C VAL A 155 -2.08 -10.00 12.87
N THR A 156 -2.87 -9.12 13.48
CA THR A 156 -2.38 -8.24 14.54
C THR A 156 -2.11 -9.14 15.72
N LYS A 157 -0.82 -9.43 15.95
CA LYS A 157 -0.37 -10.14 17.13
C LYS A 157 -0.98 -9.44 18.36
N PRO A 158 -1.73 -10.14 19.23
CA PRO A 158 -2.23 -9.53 20.45
C PRO A 158 -1.02 -9.05 21.25
N ALA A 159 -0.95 -7.75 21.52
CA ALA A 159 0.05 -7.20 22.41
C ALA A 159 -0.07 -7.93 23.75
N ALA A 160 0.95 -8.71 24.11
CA ALA A 160 1.02 -9.36 25.40
C ALA A 160 1.24 -8.28 26.47
N GLY A 161 0.14 -7.71 26.97
CA GLY A 161 0.11 -6.70 28.03
C GLY A 161 -0.92 -7.12 29.09
N GLY A 162 -0.46 -7.30 30.31
CA GLY A 162 -1.19 -7.93 31.42
C GLY A 162 -2.49 -7.24 31.82
N ILE A 163 -3.42 -8.07 32.28
CA ILE A 163 -4.69 -7.66 32.89
C ILE A 163 -4.48 -7.56 34.40
N LEU A 164 -4.46 -6.34 34.93
CA LEU A 164 -4.76 -6.04 36.32
C LEU A 164 -5.21 -4.58 36.46
N GLY A 165 -6.40 -4.38 37.03
CA GLY A 165 -6.91 -3.07 37.52
C GLY A 165 -7.86 -2.35 36.56
N THR A 166 -9.19 -2.42 36.74
CA THR A 166 -10.06 -1.56 37.58
C THR A 166 -10.60 -0.30 36.88
N THR A 167 -11.91 -0.32 36.64
CA THR A 167 -12.92 0.76 36.79
C THR A 167 -12.67 2.14 36.15
N ARG A 168 -13.59 2.59 35.27
CA ARG A 168 -14.62 3.62 35.58
C ARG A 168 -15.22 4.24 34.31
N ASP A 169 -16.54 4.38 34.38
CA ASP A 169 -17.41 5.50 33.99
C ASP A 169 -17.29 6.13 32.60
N ALA A 170 -18.46 6.12 31.95
CA ALA A 170 -18.80 6.76 30.69
C ALA A 170 -18.78 8.29 30.81
N GLU A 171 -18.22 8.96 29.79
CA GLU A 171 -18.59 10.33 29.43
C GLU A 171 -18.70 10.45 27.90
N ASP A 172 -19.85 11.00 27.49
CA ASP A 172 -20.19 11.47 26.15
C ASP A 172 -19.16 12.51 25.66
N GLY A 173 -18.59 12.30 24.48
CA GLY A 173 -17.54 13.16 23.92
C GLY A 173 -17.72 13.39 22.43
N GLN A 174 -18.47 14.46 22.12
CA GLN A 174 -18.43 15.34 20.93
C GLN A 174 -17.85 14.77 19.61
N SER A 175 -18.73 14.63 18.62
CA SER A 175 -18.40 14.45 17.20
C SER A 175 -17.41 15.49 16.71
N GLY A 176 -16.16 15.04 16.48
CA GLY A 176 -15.10 15.82 15.85
C GLY A 176 -15.38 16.04 14.37
N ASP A 177 -15.44 17.33 14.04
CA ASP A 177 -15.53 17.96 12.73
C ASP A 177 -14.77 17.20 11.63
N ILE A 178 -15.54 16.56 10.75
CA ILE A 178 -15.02 15.80 9.61
C ILE A 178 -14.81 16.82 8.49
N GLY A 179 -13.57 17.30 8.36
CA GLY A 179 -12.97 18.02 7.24
C GLY A 179 -13.94 18.71 6.28
N GLN A 180 -14.02 20.04 6.39
CA GLN A 180 -14.66 20.91 5.39
C GLN A 180 -14.21 20.52 3.97
N VAL A 181 -15.13 19.86 3.27
CA VAL A 181 -15.05 19.65 1.84
C VAL A 181 -15.18 21.04 1.21
N LEU A 182 -14.18 21.43 0.42
CA LEU A 182 -14.19 22.70 -0.32
C LEU A 182 -15.55 22.88 -1.00
N THR A 183 -16.14 24.05 -0.80
CA THR A 183 -17.44 24.36 -1.39
C THR A 183 -17.32 24.41 -2.91
N SER A 184 -18.41 24.15 -3.63
CA SER A 184 -18.41 24.19 -5.10
C SER A 184 -17.91 25.53 -5.67
N GLU A 185 -18.03 26.61 -4.91
CA GLU A 185 -17.56 27.94 -5.28
C GLU A 185 -16.02 28.04 -5.26
N GLU A 186 -15.38 27.50 -4.22
CA GLU A 186 -13.91 27.48 -4.09
C GLU A 186 -13.26 26.63 -5.18
N LEU A 187 -13.89 25.51 -5.55
CA LEU A 187 -13.45 24.68 -6.67
C LEU A 187 -13.56 25.41 -8.01
N SER A 188 -14.55 26.28 -8.18
CA SER A 188 -14.76 27.02 -9.42
C SER A 188 -13.73 28.13 -9.60
N MET A 189 -13.25 28.75 -8.52
CA MET A 189 -12.19 29.77 -8.58
C MET A 189 -10.84 29.18 -8.98
N LEU A 190 -10.50 27.98 -8.49
CA LEU A 190 -9.23 27.30 -8.84
C LEU A 190 -9.14 26.87 -10.31
N LEU A 191 -10.28 26.69 -10.98
CA LEU A 191 -10.34 26.23 -12.37
C LEU A 191 -10.42 27.38 -13.40
N ALA A 192 -10.66 28.62 -12.95
CA ALA A 192 -10.91 29.75 -13.84
C ALA A 192 -9.64 30.50 -14.29
N ASP A 193 -8.46 30.21 -13.75
CA ASP A 193 -7.28 31.07 -13.86
C ASP A 193 -6.32 30.74 -15.04
N GLY A 194 -6.85 30.22 -16.15
CA GLY A 194 -6.04 29.63 -17.23
C GLY A 194 -6.15 30.25 -18.62
N GLU A 195 -6.76 31.42 -18.79
CA GLU A 195 -6.87 32.05 -20.12
C GLU A 195 -5.77 33.11 -20.31
N GLU A 196 -4.61 32.67 -20.83
CA GLU A 196 -3.53 33.58 -21.21
C GLU A 196 -3.96 34.48 -22.38
N PRO A 197 -3.84 35.82 -22.26
CA PRO A 197 -4.18 36.73 -23.34
C PRO A 197 -3.15 36.62 -24.47
N LYS A 198 -3.60 36.15 -25.63
CA LYS A 198 -2.80 36.14 -26.88
C LYS A 198 -2.48 37.58 -27.29
N HIS A 199 -1.24 38.01 -27.05
CA HIS A 199 -0.70 39.21 -27.67
C HIS A 199 -0.59 38.98 -29.18
N ASN A 200 -1.38 39.75 -29.93
CA ASN A 200 -1.34 39.81 -31.38
C ASN A 200 -0.43 40.97 -31.75
N GLU A 201 0.83 40.70 -32.07
CA GLU A 201 1.73 41.70 -32.65
C GLU A 201 1.44 41.81 -34.16
N GLY A 202 1.16 43.05 -34.59
CA GLY A 202 1.05 43.45 -35.99
C GLY A 202 2.32 44.09 -36.50
#